data_AF-A0A8W8JQ17-F1
#
_entry.id   AF-A0A8W8JQ17-F1
#
_cell.length_a   1.000
_cell.length_b   1.000
_cell.length_c   1.000
_cell.angle_alpha   90.00
_cell.angle_beta   90.00
_cell.angle_gamma   90.00
#
_symmetry.space_group_name_H-M   'P 1'
#
loop_
_entity.id
_entity.type
_entity.pdbx_description
1 polymer ?
#
loop_
_entity_poly.entity_id
_entity_poly.type
_entity_poly.pdbx_seq_one_letter_code
_entity_poly.pdbx_strand_id
1 'polypeptide(L)'
;MGSKDFLFNGEPRMLQSIGLGYGKRLTFSGETLNNNENYFWSDSRPEGYAFTVCAVEAGDKFVIYDEMSRVVGDVDIIEVDENQTEEKTVYEPDYVTKIVRVRLAANIQYHLHHGMLMDVTDHVTNLEGTAVLVRHRGSMAATLQQISDVHITRFGKCSLWKE
;
A
#
# COMPACT_ATOMS: atom_id res chain seq x y z
N MET A 1 26.02 -9.75 5.94
CA MET A 1 24.74 -9.15 6.35
C MET A 1 24.22 -8.39 5.13
N GLY A 2 22.98 -8.64 4.71
CA GLY A 2 22.47 -8.21 3.39
C GLY A 2 22.40 -6.69 3.21
N SER A 3 22.38 -6.24 1.97
CA SER A 3 22.20 -4.82 1.64
C SER A 3 20.77 -4.36 1.93
N LYS A 4 20.61 -3.07 2.27
CA LYS A 4 19.29 -2.39 2.32
C LYS A 4 18.85 -1.88 0.95
N ASP A 5 19.70 -2.01 -0.06
CA ASP A 5 19.40 -1.52 -1.41
C ASP A 5 18.30 -2.38 -2.04
N PHE A 6 17.18 -1.73 -2.33
CA PHE A 6 16.12 -2.32 -3.12
C PHE A 6 16.57 -2.49 -4.58
N LEU A 7 16.04 -3.52 -5.25
CA LEU A 7 16.14 -3.64 -6.70
C LEU A 7 15.21 -2.62 -7.39
N PHE A 8 15.38 -2.45 -8.71
CA PHE A 8 14.48 -1.65 -9.54
C PHE A 8 14.31 -0.19 -9.05
N ASN A 9 15.41 0.42 -8.59
CA ASN A 9 15.43 1.79 -8.04
C ASN A 9 14.52 2.00 -6.82
N GLY A 10 14.13 0.91 -6.13
CA GLY A 10 13.22 0.99 -4.99
C GLY A 10 11.74 1.02 -5.35
N GLU A 11 11.39 0.99 -6.64
CA GLU A 11 10.00 0.97 -7.05
C GLU A 11 9.38 -0.42 -6.80
N PRO A 12 8.22 -0.49 -6.13
CA PRO A 12 7.53 -1.75 -5.92
C PRO A 12 7.00 -2.29 -7.25
N ARG A 13 7.32 -3.55 -7.55
CA ARG A 13 6.91 -4.20 -8.82
C ARG A 13 6.15 -5.49 -8.55
N MET A 14 5.15 -5.78 -9.37
CA MET A 14 4.37 -7.02 -9.28
C MET A 14 5.16 -8.19 -9.85
N LEU A 15 5.34 -9.27 -9.08
CA LEU A 15 5.93 -10.51 -9.58
C LEU A 15 5.02 -11.14 -10.66
N GLN A 16 5.54 -11.32 -11.87
CA GLN A 16 4.81 -11.89 -13.01
C GLN A 16 5.08 -13.37 -13.21
N SER A 17 6.33 -13.80 -13.05
CA SER A 17 6.69 -15.21 -13.24
C SER A 17 7.95 -15.62 -12.48
N ILE A 18 8.04 -16.92 -12.21
CA ILE A 18 9.23 -17.56 -11.67
C ILE A 18 9.67 -18.65 -12.66
N GLY A 19 10.88 -18.53 -13.17
CA GLY A 19 11.48 -19.48 -14.12
C GLY A 19 11.71 -20.88 -13.52
N LEU A 20 11.78 -21.87 -14.41
CA LEU A 20 12.13 -23.25 -14.09
C LEU A 20 13.65 -23.42 -13.88
N GLY A 21 14.06 -24.54 -13.28
CA GLY A 21 15.48 -24.88 -13.07
C GLY A 21 16.10 -24.38 -11.76
N TYR A 22 17.43 -24.54 -11.68
CA TYR A 22 18.32 -24.00 -10.64
C TYR A 22 18.75 -22.59 -11.05
N GLY A 23 18.80 -21.64 -10.10
CA GLY A 23 18.87 -20.22 -10.43
C GLY A 23 17.58 -19.79 -11.11
N LYS A 24 16.52 -19.53 -10.35
CA LYS A 24 15.22 -19.17 -10.92
C LYS A 24 15.26 -17.72 -11.38
N ARG A 25 14.79 -17.43 -12.59
CA ARG A 25 14.55 -16.05 -13.02
C ARG A 25 13.24 -15.56 -12.42
N LEU A 26 13.30 -14.56 -11.54
CA LEU A 26 12.12 -13.86 -11.03
C LEU A 26 11.89 -12.65 -11.93
N THR A 27 10.75 -12.61 -12.60
CA THR A 27 10.39 -11.52 -13.52
C THR A 27 9.24 -10.72 -12.93
N PHE A 28 9.40 -9.40 -12.87
CA PHE A 28 8.43 -8.45 -12.34
C PHE A 28 7.85 -7.60 -13.47
N SER A 29 6.75 -6.91 -13.20
CA SER A 29 6.12 -5.99 -14.15
C SER A 29 7.12 -4.92 -14.63
N GLY A 30 7.25 -4.79 -15.94
CA GLY A 30 8.02 -3.72 -16.60
C GLY A 30 7.13 -2.75 -17.35
N GLU A 31 7.71 -1.63 -17.78
CA GLU A 31 7.00 -0.58 -18.51
C GLU A 31 6.68 -0.96 -19.97
N THR A 32 7.44 -1.90 -20.55
CA THR A 32 7.25 -2.33 -21.93
C THR A 32 7.14 -3.85 -22.03
N LEU A 33 6.28 -4.32 -22.95
CA LEU A 33 6.05 -5.75 -23.17
C LEU A 33 7.25 -6.45 -23.81
N ASN A 34 8.02 -5.73 -24.64
CA ASN A 34 9.07 -6.33 -25.46
C ASN A 34 10.47 -6.24 -24.81
N ASN A 35 10.70 -5.24 -23.95
CA ASN A 35 12.00 -5.00 -23.30
C ASN A 35 11.77 -4.80 -21.80
N ASN A 36 11.59 -5.90 -21.09
CA ASN A 36 11.44 -5.89 -19.64
C ASN A 36 12.77 -6.26 -18.96
N GLU A 37 13.39 -5.26 -18.34
CA GLU A 37 14.64 -5.40 -17.57
C GLU A 37 14.39 -5.67 -16.07
N ASN A 38 13.13 -5.68 -15.63
CA ASN A 38 12.77 -5.90 -14.23
C ASN A 38 12.77 -7.39 -13.87
N TYR A 39 13.95 -8.01 -13.91
CA TYR A 39 14.15 -9.39 -13.49
C TYR A 39 15.50 -9.58 -12.80
N PHE A 40 15.60 -10.64 -11.99
CA PHE A 40 16.87 -11.11 -11.44
C PHE A 40 16.88 -12.63 -11.33
N TRP A 41 18.06 -13.23 -11.19
CA TRP A 41 18.19 -14.66 -10.92
C TRP A 41 18.38 -14.90 -9.42
N SER A 42 17.70 -15.90 -8.87
CA SER A 42 17.66 -16.17 -7.43
C SER A 42 19.04 -16.42 -6.79
N ASP A 43 20.05 -16.71 -7.60
CA ASP A 43 21.44 -17.00 -7.24
C ASP A 43 22.43 -15.90 -7.66
N SER A 44 21.94 -14.76 -8.18
CA SER A 44 22.80 -13.64 -8.59
C SER A 44 23.50 -12.93 -7.43
N ARG A 45 23.02 -13.12 -6.19
CA ARG A 45 23.57 -12.47 -4.98
C ARG A 45 23.84 -13.49 -3.88
N PRO A 46 25.10 -13.67 -3.44
CA PRO A 46 25.46 -14.57 -2.34
C PRO A 46 24.75 -14.24 -1.02
N GLU A 47 24.41 -12.99 -0.79
CA GLU A 47 23.67 -12.51 0.38
C GLU A 47 22.17 -12.85 0.35
N GLY A 48 21.66 -13.31 -0.78
CA GLY A 48 20.26 -13.67 -0.98
C GLY A 48 19.34 -12.46 -1.20
N TYR A 49 18.03 -12.74 -1.17
CA TYR A 49 16.97 -11.77 -1.39
C TYR A 49 15.84 -11.97 -0.38
N ALA A 50 15.14 -10.89 -0.06
CA ALA A 50 13.90 -10.90 0.71
C ALA A 50 12.85 -10.04 0.00
N PHE A 51 11.57 -10.35 0.24
CA PHE A 51 10.45 -9.56 -0.23
C PHE A 51 9.85 -8.77 0.93
N THR A 52 9.51 -7.52 0.67
CA THR A 52 8.65 -6.72 1.55
C THR A 52 7.31 -6.49 0.89
N VAL A 53 6.25 -6.32 1.68
CA VAL A 53 4.93 -5.96 1.17
C VAL A 53 4.85 -4.45 0.97
N CYS A 54 4.20 -4.03 -0.10
CA CYS A 54 3.84 -2.64 -0.32
C CYS A 54 2.32 -2.57 -0.47
N ALA A 55 1.65 -2.03 0.55
CA ALA A 55 0.21 -1.88 0.61
C ALA A 55 -0.25 -0.46 0.23
N VAL A 56 0.52 0.53 0.66
CA VAL A 56 0.29 1.96 0.46
C VAL A 56 1.59 2.59 -0.04
N GLU A 57 1.50 3.52 -0.97
CA GLU A 57 2.63 4.27 -1.53
C GLU A 57 2.50 5.77 -1.28
N ALA A 58 3.63 6.48 -1.27
CA ALA A 58 3.60 7.94 -1.29
C ALA A 58 2.91 8.44 -2.56
N GLY A 59 2.07 9.46 -2.43
CA GLY A 59 1.23 9.98 -3.51
C GLY A 59 -0.15 9.31 -3.63
N ASP A 60 -0.42 8.21 -2.90
CA ASP A 60 -1.77 7.67 -2.80
C ASP A 60 -2.73 8.72 -2.20
N LYS A 61 -3.95 8.77 -2.73
CA LYS A 61 -5.02 9.68 -2.31
C LYS A 61 -6.22 8.89 -1.81
N PHE A 62 -6.87 9.38 -0.76
CA PHE A 62 -8.04 8.72 -0.18
C PHE A 62 -9.09 9.74 0.30
N VAL A 63 -10.33 9.27 0.42
CA VAL A 63 -11.42 9.99 1.10
C VAL A 63 -11.55 9.47 2.52
N ILE A 64 -11.72 10.39 3.47
CA ILE A 64 -11.86 10.10 4.89
C ILE A 64 -13.35 9.92 5.23
N TYR A 65 -13.67 8.80 5.85
CA TYR A 65 -14.99 8.50 6.42
C TYR A 65 -14.90 8.41 7.95
N ASP A 66 -15.79 9.11 8.65
CA ASP A 66 -15.94 9.00 10.10
C ASP A 66 -16.69 7.70 10.52
N GLU A 67 -16.81 7.44 11.82
CA GLU A 67 -17.56 6.26 12.33
C GLU A 67 -19.04 6.22 11.88
N MET A 68 -19.61 7.38 11.52
CA MET A 68 -20.98 7.50 11.01
C MET A 68 -21.05 7.36 9.48
N SER A 69 -19.96 6.96 8.83
CA SER A 69 -19.84 6.82 7.37
C SER A 69 -20.10 8.12 6.60
N ARG A 70 -19.82 9.27 7.22
CA ARG A 70 -19.86 10.57 6.54
C ARG A 70 -18.49 10.89 5.99
N VAL A 71 -18.45 11.46 4.79
CA VAL A 71 -17.23 12.04 4.22
C VAL A 71 -16.85 13.27 5.04
N VAL A 72 -15.63 13.29 5.58
CA VAL A 72 -15.15 14.38 6.44
C VAL A 72 -13.86 15.03 5.93
N GLY A 73 -13.32 14.57 4.80
CA GLY A 73 -12.15 15.16 4.18
C GLY A 73 -11.49 14.24 3.17
N ASP A 74 -10.39 14.73 2.62
CA ASP A 74 -9.48 14.03 1.74
C ASP A 74 -8.10 13.93 2.39
N VAL A 75 -7.33 12.91 2.00
CA VAL A 75 -5.97 12.69 2.48
C VAL A 75 -5.02 12.35 1.34
N ASP A 76 -3.88 13.04 1.34
CA ASP A 76 -2.77 12.83 0.42
C ASP A 76 -1.59 12.26 1.18
N ILE A 77 -1.19 11.02 0.87
CA ILE A 77 -0.03 10.38 1.51
C ILE A 77 1.25 11.02 0.98
N ILE A 78 2.09 11.53 1.87
CA ILE A 78 3.37 12.18 1.55
C ILE A 78 4.52 11.18 1.72
N GLU A 79 4.50 10.42 2.81
CA GLU A 79 5.53 9.45 3.14
C GLU A 79 4.90 8.20 3.75
N VAL A 80 5.58 7.07 3.58
CA VAL A 80 5.17 5.76 4.11
C VAL A 80 6.37 5.13 4.80
N ASP A 81 6.18 4.58 6.00
CA ASP A 81 7.21 3.79 6.68
C ASP A 81 7.54 2.55 5.82
N GLU A 82 8.84 2.31 5.58
CA GLU A 82 9.32 1.18 4.79
C GLU A 82 8.87 -0.18 5.36
N ASN A 83 8.59 -0.25 6.68
CA ASN A 83 8.23 -1.48 7.37
C ASN A 83 6.71 -1.69 7.45
N GLN A 84 6.09 -1.90 6.29
CA GLN A 84 4.70 -2.35 6.23
C GLN A 84 4.63 -3.83 6.63
N THR A 85 3.88 -4.14 7.69
CA THR A 85 3.90 -5.47 8.32
C THR A 85 2.61 -6.21 8.03
N GLU A 86 2.70 -7.39 7.40
CA GLU A 86 1.54 -8.28 7.27
C GLU A 86 1.13 -8.80 8.65
N GLU A 87 -0.12 -8.55 9.03
CA GLU A 87 -0.69 -9.08 10.27
C GLU A 87 -1.43 -10.39 10.02
N LYS A 88 -2.14 -10.48 8.89
CA LYS A 88 -3.01 -11.61 8.58
C LYS A 88 -3.27 -11.72 7.08
N THR A 89 -3.40 -12.96 6.61
CA THR A 89 -4.00 -13.27 5.31
C THR A 89 -5.28 -14.11 5.53
N VAL A 90 -6.36 -13.75 4.84
CA VAL A 90 -7.65 -14.45 4.86
C VAL A 90 -7.92 -15.02 3.47
N TYR A 91 -8.27 -16.29 3.41
CA TYR A 91 -8.57 -17.00 2.17
C TYR A 91 -10.06 -17.28 2.10
N GLU A 92 -10.72 -16.72 1.10
CA GLU A 92 -12.12 -16.95 0.79
C GLU A 92 -12.23 -17.63 -0.58
N PRO A 93 -13.37 -18.28 -0.91
CA PRO A 93 -13.52 -18.98 -2.18
C PRO A 93 -13.21 -18.10 -3.40
N ASP A 94 -13.62 -16.83 -3.39
CA ASP A 94 -13.53 -15.95 -4.56
C ASP A 94 -12.53 -14.80 -4.41
N TYR A 95 -11.88 -14.67 -3.26
CA TYR A 95 -10.87 -13.65 -3.05
C TYR A 95 -9.89 -14.02 -1.92
N VAL A 96 -8.73 -13.36 -1.94
CA VAL A 96 -7.76 -13.41 -0.86
C VAL A 96 -7.60 -11.99 -0.32
N THR A 97 -7.68 -11.84 1.00
CA THR A 97 -7.51 -10.56 1.67
C THR A 97 -6.21 -10.58 2.47
N LYS A 98 -5.39 -9.55 2.29
CA LYS A 98 -4.17 -9.32 3.05
C LYS A 98 -4.35 -8.09 3.93
N ILE A 99 -4.06 -8.23 5.21
CA ILE A 99 -4.22 -7.21 6.24
C ILE A 99 -2.82 -6.76 6.66
N VAL A 100 -2.52 -5.49 6.45
CA VAL A 100 -1.17 -4.94 6.59
C VAL A 100 -1.20 -3.71 7.48
N ARG A 101 -0.41 -3.71 8.55
CA ARG A 101 -0.21 -2.54 9.40
C ARG A 101 0.65 -1.51 8.67
N VAL A 102 0.20 -0.26 8.64
CA VAL A 102 0.88 0.84 7.96
C VAL A 102 1.03 2.05 8.86
N ARG A 103 2.15 2.77 8.67
CA ARG A 103 2.44 4.07 9.28
C ARG A 103 2.77 5.05 8.16
N LEU A 104 2.13 6.21 8.21
CA LEU A 104 2.05 7.14 7.10
C LEU A 104 2.24 8.56 7.62
N ALA A 105 2.78 9.44 6.77
CA ALA A 105 2.67 10.89 6.95
C ALA A 105 1.82 11.44 5.80
N ALA A 106 0.84 12.28 6.10
CA ALA A 106 -0.15 12.73 5.13
C ALA A 106 -0.56 14.19 5.29
N ASN A 107 -1.00 14.83 4.21
CA ASN A 107 -1.75 16.08 4.27
C ASN A 107 -3.24 15.72 4.34
N ILE A 108 -3.98 16.36 5.24
CA ILE A 108 -5.41 16.14 5.39
C ILE A 108 -6.15 17.44 5.10
N GLN A 109 -7.07 17.41 4.15
CA GLN A 109 -7.99 18.51 3.87
C GLN A 109 -9.39 18.13 4.39
N TYR A 110 -9.92 18.91 5.33
CA TYR A 110 -11.22 18.58 5.91
C TYR A 110 -12.39 19.16 5.13
N HIS A 111 -13.51 18.43 5.13
CA HIS A 111 -14.78 18.85 4.55
C HIS A 111 -15.77 19.31 5.62
N LEU A 112 -16.75 20.13 5.21
CA LEU A 112 -17.72 20.80 6.08
C LEU A 112 -18.37 19.85 7.11
N HIS A 113 -18.43 20.32 8.35
CA HIS A 113 -19.27 19.73 9.40
C HIS A 113 -20.24 20.79 9.93
N HIS A 114 -21.54 20.50 9.93
CA HIS A 114 -22.59 21.35 10.53
C HIS A 114 -22.66 22.81 10.03
N GLY A 115 -22.43 23.05 8.73
CA GLY A 115 -22.66 24.37 8.12
C GLY A 115 -21.61 25.43 8.43
N MET A 116 -20.53 25.10 9.15
CA MET A 116 -19.33 25.93 9.21
C MET A 116 -18.33 25.46 8.16
N LEU A 117 -17.92 26.37 7.29
CA LEU A 117 -16.75 26.19 6.42
C LEU A 117 -15.51 26.00 7.31
N MET A 118 -14.99 24.78 7.36
CA MET A 118 -13.63 24.50 7.80
C MET A 118 -12.85 24.08 6.56
N ASP A 119 -12.40 25.05 5.77
CA ASP A 119 -11.30 24.82 4.82
C ASP A 119 -10.01 24.83 5.65
N VAL A 120 -9.81 23.72 6.37
CA VAL A 120 -8.66 23.53 7.25
C VAL A 120 -7.86 22.38 6.65
N THR A 121 -6.58 22.65 6.44
CA THR A 121 -5.62 21.65 6.01
C THR A 121 -4.63 21.41 7.13
N ASP A 122 -4.60 20.18 7.65
CA ASP A 122 -3.53 19.76 8.54
C ASP A 122 -2.40 19.21 7.67
N HIS A 123 -1.27 19.91 7.65
CA HIS A 123 -0.09 19.48 6.92
C HIS A 123 0.75 18.52 7.75
N VAL A 124 1.27 17.46 7.12
CA VAL A 124 2.21 16.50 7.71
C VAL A 124 1.68 15.90 9.03
N THR A 125 0.55 15.20 8.92
CA THR A 125 -0.05 14.44 10.02
C THR A 125 0.43 13.00 9.96
N ASN A 126 0.96 12.49 11.07
CA ASN A 126 1.30 11.08 11.20
C ASN A 126 0.05 10.25 11.46
N LEU A 127 -0.18 9.23 10.64
CA LEU A 127 -1.30 8.31 10.72
C LEU A 127 -0.78 6.89 10.89
N GLU A 128 -1.54 6.10 11.63
CA GLU A 128 -1.35 4.66 11.73
C GLU A 128 -2.70 3.98 11.48
N GLY A 129 -2.68 2.87 10.76
CA GLY A 129 -3.89 2.14 10.43
C GLY A 129 -3.60 0.77 9.85
N THR A 130 -4.66 0.13 9.39
CA THR A 130 -4.61 -1.23 8.86
C THR A 130 -5.15 -1.25 7.44
N ALA A 131 -4.22 -1.37 6.48
CA ALA A 131 -4.50 -1.48 5.05
C ALA A 131 -5.08 -2.85 4.71
N VAL A 132 -6.17 -2.87 3.97
CA VAL A 132 -6.89 -4.07 3.54
C VAL A 132 -6.75 -4.22 2.04
N LEU A 133 -5.92 -5.17 1.59
CA LEU A 133 -5.75 -5.49 0.17
C LEU A 133 -6.59 -6.70 -0.18
N VAL A 134 -7.31 -6.62 -1.29
CA VAL A 134 -8.14 -7.71 -1.79
C VAL A 134 -7.68 -8.10 -3.18
N ARG A 135 -7.48 -9.40 -3.41
CA ARG A 135 -7.27 -9.96 -4.74
C ARG A 135 -8.39 -10.94 -5.06
N HIS A 136 -9.23 -10.58 -6.03
CA HIS A 136 -10.27 -11.48 -6.52
C HIS A 136 -9.70 -12.62 -7.37
N ARG A 137 -10.44 -13.74 -7.41
CA ARG A 137 -10.17 -14.86 -8.30
C ARG A 137 -10.15 -14.37 -9.75
N GLY A 138 -9.08 -14.70 -10.48
CA GLY A 138 -8.88 -14.27 -11.87
C GLY A 138 -8.18 -12.91 -12.01
N SER A 139 -8.16 -12.07 -10.98
CA SER A 139 -7.43 -10.81 -11.01
C SER A 139 -5.92 -11.03 -10.87
N MET A 140 -5.13 -10.33 -11.66
CA MET A 140 -3.66 -10.44 -11.59
C MET A 140 -3.05 -9.66 -10.42
N ALA A 141 -3.71 -8.58 -9.99
CA ALA A 141 -3.23 -7.71 -8.91
C ALA A 141 -4.22 -7.65 -7.75
N ALA A 142 -3.68 -7.45 -6.55
CA ALA A 142 -4.48 -7.03 -5.41
C ALA A 142 -4.76 -5.52 -5.50
N THR A 143 -5.88 -5.09 -4.94
CA THR A 143 -6.27 -3.68 -4.84
C THR A 143 -6.41 -3.30 -3.38
N LEU A 144 -5.87 -2.16 -2.99
CA LEU A 144 -6.11 -1.58 -1.67
C LEU A 144 -7.57 -1.11 -1.61
N GLN A 145 -8.37 -1.72 -0.75
CA GLN A 145 -9.76 -1.38 -0.57
C GLN A 145 -9.93 -0.17 0.36
N GLN A 146 -9.24 -0.22 1.51
CA GLN A 146 -9.29 0.84 2.52
C GLN A 146 -8.08 0.74 3.46
N ILE A 147 -7.87 1.81 4.22
CA ILE A 147 -7.06 1.83 5.43
C ILE A 147 -8.03 2.05 6.60
N SER A 148 -8.22 1.00 7.38
CA SER A 148 -9.12 0.97 8.53
C SER A 148 -8.42 1.33 9.83
N ASP A 149 -9.20 1.59 10.88
CA ASP A 149 -8.71 1.86 12.24
C ASP A 149 -7.72 3.04 12.32
N VAL A 150 -7.92 4.07 11.48
CA VAL A 150 -7.10 5.29 11.49
C VAL A 150 -7.64 6.26 12.52
N HIS A 151 -6.78 6.83 13.37
CA HIS A 151 -7.19 7.87 14.31
C HIS A 151 -6.83 9.25 13.79
N ILE A 152 -7.82 10.13 13.66
CA ILE A 152 -7.67 11.52 13.25
C ILE A 152 -8.16 12.40 14.40
N THR A 153 -7.30 13.28 14.92
CA THR A 153 -7.53 14.07 16.14
C THR A 153 -8.89 14.78 16.19
N ARG A 154 -9.41 15.26 15.05
CA ARG A 154 -10.67 16.00 14.97
C ARG A 154 -11.93 15.12 14.95
N PHE A 155 -11.83 13.90 14.45
CA PHE A 155 -12.97 13.01 14.18
C PHE A 155 -12.91 11.69 14.96
N GLY A 156 -11.82 11.42 15.66
CA GLY A 156 -11.60 10.15 16.34
C GLY A 156 -11.27 9.05 15.34
N LYS A 157 -11.92 7.89 15.49
CA LYS A 157 -11.70 6.74 14.61
C LYS A 157 -12.32 6.99 13.24
N CYS A 158 -11.55 6.73 12.20
CA CYS A 158 -11.89 6.97 10.81
C CYS A 158 -11.44 5.78 9.94
N SER A 159 -11.86 5.80 8.67
CA SER A 159 -11.36 4.93 7.61
C SER A 159 -11.04 5.74 6.37
N LEU A 160 -10.02 5.31 5.63
CA LEU A 160 -9.57 5.95 4.39
C LEU A 160 -9.88 5.03 3.22
N TRP A 161 -10.59 5.53 2.20
CA TRP A 161 -11.03 4.73 1.05
C TRP A 161 -10.46 5.31 -0.25
N LYS A 162 -10.00 4.44 -1.17
CA LYS A 162 -9.64 4.89 -2.53
C LYS A 162 -10.93 5.25 -3.28
N GLU A 163 -10.91 6.38 -4.00
CA GLU A 163 -11.95 6.70 -4.99
C GLU A 163 -11.91 5.76 -6.20
#